data_AF-A0A2C9VI48-F1
#
_entry.id   AF-A0A2C9VI48-F1
#
_cell.length_a   1.000
_cell.length_b   1.000
_cell.length_c   1.000
_cell.angle_alpha   90.00
_cell.angle_beta   90.00
_cell.angle_gamma   90.00
#
_symmetry.space_group_name_H-M   'P 1'
#
loop_
_entity.id
_entity.type
_entity.pdbx_description
1 polymer ?
#
loop_
_entity_poly.entity_id
_entity_poly.type
_entity_poly.pdbx_seq_one_letter_code
_entity_poly.pdbx_strand_id
1 'polypeptide(L)'
;MLKEKEEIEKVRNITEEERSEWERKNPKPALPSKQKWRFMQKYYHKGSCFQDESDDRAATAGTDEIYKRVSAPTGEDKMNKSILPKVMQVKHFGRSGRTKWNHLVNEDTTDWNNPWIGRVTNSHTKI
;
A
#
# COMPACT_ATOMS: atom_id res chain seq x y z
N MET A 1 30.75 -1.85 1.26
CA MET A 1 31.15 -3.11 1.92
C MET A 1 31.68 -2.93 3.34
N LEU A 2 32.85 -2.32 3.60
CA LEU A 2 33.35 -2.14 4.98
C LEU A 2 32.48 -1.17 5.81
N LYS A 3 32.20 0.00 5.23
CA LYS A 3 31.37 1.05 5.83
C LYS A 3 29.94 0.57 6.19
N GLU A 4 29.36 -0.25 5.32
CA GLU A 4 28.02 -0.83 5.50
C GLU A 4 27.99 -1.88 6.63
N LYS A 5 29.03 -2.71 6.73
CA LYS A 5 29.15 -3.68 7.84
C LYS A 5 29.34 -2.99 9.19
N GLU A 6 30.16 -1.95 9.24
CA GLU A 6 30.36 -1.13 10.45
C GLU A 6 29.07 -0.40 10.86
N GLU A 7 28.28 0.08 9.90
CA GLU A 7 26.97 0.69 10.16
C GLU A 7 25.96 -0.33 10.71
N ILE A 8 25.92 -1.53 10.13
CA ILE A 8 25.05 -2.62 10.63
C ILE A 8 25.44 -3.03 12.04
N GLU A 9 26.73 -3.13 12.34
CA GLU A 9 27.22 -3.50 13.68
C GLU A 9 26.94 -2.38 14.70
N LYS A 10 27.07 -1.11 14.32
CA LYS A 10 26.64 0.03 15.14
C LYS A 10 25.15 -0.02 15.46
N VAL A 11 24.30 -0.27 14.48
CA VAL A 11 22.84 -0.36 14.69
C VAL A 11 22.47 -1.54 15.59
N ARG A 12 23.20 -2.65 15.50
CA ARG A 12 22.99 -3.83 16.36
C ARG A 12 23.43 -3.61 17.81
N ASN A 13 24.44 -2.77 18.03
CA ASN A 13 25.00 -2.48 19.36
C ASN A 13 24.38 -1.24 20.03
N ILE A 14 23.52 -0.49 19.33
CA ILE A 14 22.78 0.65 19.87
C ILE A 14 21.69 0.18 20.84
N THR A 15 21.54 0.90 21.95
CA THR A 15 20.48 0.66 22.94
C THR A 15 19.13 1.23 22.48
N GLU A 16 18.02 0.67 22.98
CA GLU A 16 16.67 1.07 22.56
C GLU A 16 16.37 2.57 22.84
N GLU A 17 16.95 3.12 23.91
CA GLU A 17 16.83 4.53 24.28
C GLU A 17 17.50 5.46 23.25
N GLU A 18 18.74 5.14 22.85
CA GLU A 18 19.46 5.89 21.82
C GLU A 18 18.79 5.75 20.45
N ARG A 19 18.18 4.58 20.15
CA ARG A 19 17.41 4.34 18.93
C ARG A 19 16.17 5.21 18.87
N SER A 20 15.43 5.32 19.97
CA SER A 20 14.24 6.17 20.06
C SER A 20 14.60 7.66 19.89
N GLU A 21 15.68 8.12 20.52
CA GLU A 21 16.18 9.48 20.31
C GLU A 21 16.62 9.74 18.87
N TRP A 22 17.27 8.77 18.23
CA TRP A 22 17.70 8.87 16.85
C TRP A 22 16.50 8.92 15.90
N GLU A 23 15.46 8.11 16.11
CA GLU A 23 14.22 8.18 15.32
C GLU A 23 13.47 9.50 15.53
N ARG A 24 13.54 10.08 16.74
CA ARG A 24 12.96 11.40 17.03
C ARG A 24 13.74 12.55 16.37
N LYS A 25 15.07 12.45 16.33
CA LYS A 25 15.95 13.45 15.69
C LYS A 25 15.96 13.31 14.16
N ASN A 26 15.76 12.11 13.65
CA ASN A 26 15.67 11.78 12.22
C ASN A 26 14.27 11.25 11.86
N PRO A 27 13.24 12.12 11.85
CA PRO A 27 11.92 11.71 11.42
C PRO A 27 11.99 11.18 9.99
N LYS A 28 11.41 10.00 9.77
CA LYS A 28 11.33 9.41 8.43
C LYS A 28 10.62 10.41 7.51
N PRO A 29 11.16 10.69 6.31
CA PRO A 29 10.51 11.60 5.37
C PRO A 29 9.10 11.10 5.09
N ALA A 30 8.15 12.04 5.03
CA ALA A 30 6.76 11.71 4.74
C ALA A 30 6.69 10.93 3.43
N LEU A 31 6.05 9.77 3.46
CA LEU A 31 5.87 8.96 2.27
C LEU A 31 5.11 9.77 1.22
N PRO A 32 5.48 9.67 -0.07
CA PRO A 32 4.75 10.34 -1.13
C PRO A 32 3.29 9.90 -1.12
N SER A 33 2.38 10.82 -1.45
CA SER A 33 0.95 10.54 -1.51
C SER A 33 0.70 9.38 -2.47
N LYS A 34 0.21 8.25 -1.94
CA LYS A 34 -0.15 7.09 -2.77
C LYS A 34 -1.31 7.48 -3.69
N GLN A 35 -1.18 7.20 -4.98
CA GLN A 35 -2.26 7.43 -5.93
C GLN A 35 -3.50 6.63 -5.54
N LYS A 36 -4.66 7.29 -5.50
CA LYS A 36 -5.94 6.64 -5.20
C LYS A 36 -6.41 5.84 -6.41
N TRP A 37 -6.56 4.54 -6.23
CA TRP A 37 -7.05 3.62 -7.26
C TRP A 37 -8.57 3.70 -7.38
N ARG A 38 -9.09 3.49 -8.60
CA ARG A 38 -10.53 3.39 -8.85
C ARG A 38 -11.05 2.02 -8.40
N PHE A 39 -12.34 1.97 -8.07
CA PHE A 39 -13.01 0.73 -7.69
C PHE A 39 -12.91 -0.32 -8.82
N MET A 40 -12.42 -1.52 -8.47
CA MET A 40 -12.17 -2.63 -9.40
C MET A 40 -11.10 -2.37 -10.49
N GLN A 41 -10.25 -1.35 -10.33
CA GLN A 41 -9.14 -1.10 -11.27
C GLN A 41 -8.13 -2.25 -11.25
N LYS A 42 -7.64 -2.65 -12.43
CA LYS A 42 -6.61 -3.68 -12.55
C LYS A 42 -5.25 -3.12 -12.11
N TYR A 43 -4.61 -3.82 -11.19
CA TYR A 43 -3.22 -3.56 -10.84
C TYR A 43 -2.30 -4.18 -11.90
N TYR A 44 -1.42 -3.34 -12.45
CA TYR A 44 -0.29 -3.77 -13.26
C TYR A 44 0.96 -3.65 -12.38
N HIS A 45 1.70 -4.74 -12.23
CA HIS A 45 2.97 -4.72 -11.51
C HIS A 45 4.01 -4.01 -12.37
N LYS A 46 4.80 -3.12 -11.76
CA LYS A 46 5.82 -2.31 -12.46
C LYS A 46 7.05 -3.11 -12.93
N GLY A 47 7.09 -4.41 -12.66
CA GLY A 47 8.29 -5.24 -12.81
C GLY A 47 9.21 -5.12 -11.59
N SER A 48 10.36 -5.79 -11.64
CA SER A 48 11.45 -5.64 -10.65
C SER A 48 12.77 -5.24 -11.30
N CYS A 49 12.84 -5.25 -12.63
CA CYS A 49 14.03 -4.99 -13.39
C CYS A 49 14.02 -3.55 -13.91
N PHE A 50 15.19 -2.91 -13.99
CA PHE A 50 15.39 -1.59 -14.62
C PHE A 50 14.56 -0.45 -13.99
N GLN A 51 14.27 -0.54 -12.68
CA GLN A 51 13.57 0.52 -11.94
C GLN A 51 14.51 1.54 -11.31
N ASP A 52 15.74 1.13 -11.00
CA ASP A 52 16.77 2.03 -10.48
C ASP A 52 17.32 2.91 -11.62
N GLU A 53 17.84 4.07 -11.25
CA GLU A 53 18.63 4.90 -12.16
C GLU A 53 19.77 4.04 -12.73
N SER A 54 20.00 4.11 -14.04
CA SER A 54 21.11 3.36 -14.62
C SER A 54 22.42 3.85 -13.98
N ASP A 55 23.32 2.93 -13.62
CA ASP A 55 24.64 3.24 -13.06
C ASP A 55 25.60 3.86 -14.10
N ASP A 56 25.02 4.36 -15.20
CA ASP A 56 25.72 5.03 -16.27
C ASP A 56 26.14 6.42 -15.79
N ARG A 57 27.45 6.60 -15.59
CA ARG A 57 28.06 7.90 -15.26
C ARG A 57 27.73 9.03 -16.26
N ALA A 58 27.25 8.68 -17.45
CA ALA A 58 26.84 9.63 -18.48
C ALA A 58 25.39 10.13 -18.33
N ALA A 59 24.59 9.59 -17.39
CA ALA A 59 23.19 9.95 -17.14
C ALA A 59 22.31 10.02 -18.41
N THR A 60 22.64 9.23 -19.45
CA THR A 60 21.98 9.30 -20.76
C THR A 60 20.58 8.68 -20.74
N ALA A 61 20.31 7.77 -19.79
CA ALA A 61 19.02 7.12 -19.61
C ALA A 61 18.45 7.48 -18.22
N GLY A 62 17.58 8.49 -18.16
CA GLY A 62 16.87 8.82 -16.93
C GLY A 62 15.87 7.72 -16.53
N THR A 63 15.36 7.78 -15.30
CA THR A 63 14.22 6.93 -14.90
C THR A 63 13.04 7.20 -15.83
N ASP A 64 12.76 6.23 -16.70
CA ASP A 64 11.75 6.40 -17.73
C ASP A 64 10.39 6.72 -17.10
N GLU A 65 9.72 7.77 -17.59
CA GLU A 65 8.38 8.18 -17.14
C GLU A 65 7.35 7.04 -17.25
N ILE A 66 7.69 6.02 -18.03
CA ILE A 66 6.98 4.75 -18.19
C ILE A 66 6.71 4.05 -16.85
N TYR A 67 7.62 4.11 -15.87
CA TYR A 67 7.43 3.45 -14.57
C TYR A 67 6.49 4.21 -13.63
N LYS A 68 6.26 5.50 -13.89
CA LYS A 68 5.34 6.35 -13.12
C LYS A 68 3.88 6.14 -13.56
N ARG A 69 3.62 5.88 -14.84
CA ARG A 69 2.26 5.76 -15.42
C ARG A 69 1.50 4.45 -15.13
N VAL A 70 2.13 3.45 -14.50
CA VAL A 70 1.53 2.10 -14.30
C VAL A 70 0.26 2.13 -13.42
N SER A 71 0.07 3.17 -12.61
CA SER A 71 -1.09 3.31 -11.73
C SER A 71 -2.31 3.97 -12.39
N ALA A 72 -2.20 4.43 -13.63
CA ALA A 72 -3.31 5.06 -14.35
C ALA A 72 -4.41 4.05 -14.75
N PRO A 73 -5.69 4.47 -14.80
CA PRO A 73 -6.78 3.62 -15.26
C PRO A 73 -6.66 3.35 -16.76
N THR A 74 -6.72 2.06 -17.13
CA THR A 74 -6.56 1.60 -18.51
C THR A 74 -7.86 0.99 -19.04
N GLY A 75 -8.22 1.31 -20.29
CA GLY A 75 -9.39 0.74 -20.97
C GLY A 75 -10.69 0.90 -20.18
N GLU A 76 -11.27 -0.22 -19.76
CA GLU A 76 -12.53 -0.31 -19.03
C GLU A 76 -12.51 0.36 -17.64
N ASP A 77 -11.34 0.55 -17.04
CA ASP A 77 -11.20 1.17 -15.71
C ASP A 77 -11.42 2.70 -15.74
N LYS A 78 -11.55 3.29 -16.93
CA LYS A 78 -11.93 4.70 -17.10
C LYS A 78 -13.38 4.95 -16.67
N MET A 79 -14.24 3.94 -16.75
CA MET A 79 -15.64 4.03 -16.34
C MET A 79 -15.77 3.90 -14.83
N ASN A 80 -16.72 4.63 -14.24
CA ASN A 80 -16.99 4.48 -12.81
C ASN A 80 -17.78 3.19 -12.57
N LYS A 81 -17.12 2.15 -12.04
CA LYS A 81 -17.75 0.85 -11.76
C LYS A 81 -18.55 0.83 -10.45
N SER A 82 -18.52 1.91 -9.65
CA SER A 82 -19.26 1.98 -8.39
C SER A 82 -20.77 2.17 -8.58
N ILE A 83 -21.19 2.72 -9.72
CA ILE A 83 -22.62 2.91 -10.04
C ILE A 83 -23.31 1.61 -10.48
N LEU A 84 -22.55 0.55 -10.72
CA LEU A 84 -23.09 -0.73 -11.15
C LEU A 84 -23.91 -1.37 -10.01
N PRO A 85 -24.96 -2.14 -10.33
CA PRO A 85 -25.68 -2.95 -9.34
C PRO A 85 -24.73 -3.87 -8.57
N LYS A 86 -25.01 -4.10 -7.28
CA LYS A 86 -24.11 -4.84 -6.38
C LYS A 86 -23.69 -6.21 -6.92
N VAL A 87 -24.58 -6.90 -7.63
CA VAL A 87 -24.34 -8.22 -8.23
C VAL A 87 -23.30 -8.15 -9.38
N MET A 88 -23.20 -7.00 -10.05
CA MET A 88 -22.22 -6.74 -11.13
C MET A 88 -20.92 -6.12 -10.63
N GLN A 89 -20.82 -5.73 -9.36
CA GLN A 89 -19.59 -5.18 -8.74
C GLN A 89 -18.56 -6.30 -8.47
N VAL A 90 -18.24 -7.08 -9.50
CA VAL A 90 -17.40 -8.28 -9.45
C VAL A 90 -16.44 -8.25 -10.64
N LYS A 91 -15.16 -8.57 -10.40
CA LYS A 91 -14.09 -8.43 -11.40
C LYS A 91 -14.31 -9.22 -12.69
N HIS A 92 -14.88 -10.42 -12.57
CA HIS A 92 -15.16 -11.32 -13.69
C HIS A 92 -16.62 -11.78 -13.61
N PHE A 93 -17.54 -10.89 -13.96
CA PHE A 93 -18.96 -11.21 -14.00
C PHE A 93 -19.23 -12.36 -14.98
N GLY A 94 -20.06 -13.33 -14.57
CA GLY A 94 -20.40 -14.51 -15.38
C GLY A 94 -19.40 -15.67 -15.33
N ARG A 95 -18.26 -15.54 -14.62
CA ARG A 95 -17.31 -16.65 -14.43
C ARG A 95 -17.67 -17.50 -13.20
N SER A 96 -17.61 -18.82 -13.33
CA SER A 96 -17.79 -19.77 -12.22
C SER A 96 -16.58 -19.78 -11.27
N GLY A 97 -16.77 -20.29 -10.05
CA GLY A 97 -15.69 -20.45 -9.06
C GLY A 97 -15.43 -19.25 -8.17
N ARG A 98 -16.41 -18.36 -7.98
CA ARG A 98 -16.29 -17.24 -7.03
C ARG A 98 -16.54 -17.71 -5.60
N THR A 99 -15.68 -17.29 -4.68
CA THR A 99 -15.90 -17.47 -3.23
C THR A 99 -17.12 -16.67 -2.76
N LYS A 100 -17.94 -17.27 -1.89
CA LYS A 100 -19.13 -16.62 -1.29
C LYS A 100 -18.76 -15.37 -0.50
N TRP A 101 -17.66 -15.45 0.25
CA TRP A 101 -17.22 -14.44 1.21
C TRP A 101 -16.22 -13.47 0.57
N ASN A 102 -16.35 -12.17 0.85
CA ASN A 102 -15.46 -11.15 0.25
C ASN A 102 -14.45 -10.58 1.26
N HIS A 103 -14.93 -9.77 2.21
CA HIS A 103 -14.08 -9.10 3.20
C HIS A 103 -14.76 -9.20 4.57
N LEU A 104 -13.94 -9.29 5.63
CA LEU A 104 -14.43 -9.48 6.99
C LEU A 104 -15.49 -8.44 7.36
N VAL A 105 -15.31 -7.18 6.97
CA VAL A 105 -16.27 -6.10 7.23
C VAL A 105 -17.68 -6.38 6.67
N ASN A 106 -17.79 -7.09 5.54
CA ASN A 106 -19.10 -7.42 4.97
C ASN A 106 -19.74 -8.64 5.63
N GLU A 107 -18.92 -9.50 6.24
CA GLU A 107 -19.38 -10.70 6.95
C GLU A 107 -19.48 -10.47 8.46
N ASP A 108 -19.01 -9.31 8.92
CA ASP A 108 -19.06 -8.89 10.30
C ASP A 108 -20.51 -8.61 10.68
N THR A 109 -21.04 -9.48 11.52
CA THR A 109 -22.40 -9.40 12.06
C THR A 109 -22.41 -8.72 13.43
N THR A 110 -21.28 -8.12 13.86
CA THR A 110 -21.20 -7.36 15.10
C THR A 110 -22.19 -6.20 15.06
N ASP A 111 -23.20 -6.28 15.90
CA ASP A 111 -24.17 -5.19 16.09
C ASP A 111 -23.58 -4.13 17.01
N TRP A 112 -23.04 -3.06 16.41
CA TRP A 112 -22.48 -1.93 17.13
C TRP A 112 -23.52 -1.14 17.96
N ASN A 113 -24.82 -1.36 17.75
CA ASN A 113 -25.89 -0.78 18.56
C ASN A 113 -26.32 -1.68 19.73
N ASN A 114 -25.70 -2.85 19.90
CA ASN A 114 -26.01 -3.73 21.01
C ASN A 114 -25.55 -3.11 22.34
N PRO A 115 -26.47 -2.82 23.30
CA PRO A 115 -26.15 -2.15 24.56
C PRO A 115 -25.15 -2.93 25.44
N TRP A 116 -24.91 -4.21 25.15
CA TRP A 116 -23.95 -5.06 25.85
C TRP A 116 -22.51 -4.97 25.31
N ILE A 117 -22.30 -4.40 24.12
CA ILE A 117 -20.97 -4.34 23.45
C ILE A 117 -20.19 -3.05 23.77
N GLY A 118 -20.85 -2.02 24.31
CA GLY A 118 -20.31 -0.66 24.51
C GLY A 118 -19.22 -0.46 25.58
N ARG A 119 -18.43 -1.47 25.94
CA ARG A 119 -17.37 -1.34 26.96
C ARG A 119 -15.96 -1.72 26.54
N VAL A 120 -15.71 -2.15 25.31
CA VAL A 120 -14.36 -2.56 24.90
C VAL A 120 -13.96 -1.79 23.64
N THR A 121 -12.83 -1.07 23.75
CA THR A 121 -12.10 -0.35 22.68
C THR A 121 -12.49 1.10 22.43
N ASN A 122 -12.08 1.97 23.37
CA ASN A 122 -11.70 3.34 23.03
C ASN A 122 -10.21 3.53 23.38
N SER A 123 -9.33 2.91 22.59
CA SER A 123 -7.87 3.03 22.74
C SER A 123 -7.13 2.89 21.40
N HIS A 124 -7.65 3.52 20.36
CA HIS A 124 -6.88 3.76 19.13
C HIS A 124 -7.22 5.14 18.56
N THR A 125 -6.66 6.17 19.20
CA THR A 125 -6.44 7.48 18.58
C THR A 125 -5.59 7.28 17.32
N LYS A 126 -6.13 7.71 16.18
CA LYS A 126 -5.39 7.82 14.90
C LYS A 126 -4.16 8.71 15.10
N ILE A 127 -2.99 8.17 14.79
CA ILE A 127 -1.81 8.90 14.32
C ILE A 127 -1.75 8.70 12.80
#